data_AF-A0A2H0UMB6-F1
#
_entry.id   AF-A0A2H0UMB6-F1
#
_cell.length_a   1.000
_cell.length_b   1.000
_cell.length_c   1.000
_cell.angle_alpha   90.00
_cell.angle_beta   90.00
_cell.angle_gamma   90.00
#
_symmetry.space_group_name_H-M   'P 1'
#
loop_
_entity.id
_entity.type
_entity.pdbx_description
1 polymer ?
#
loop_
_entity_poly.entity_id
_entity_poly.type
_entity_poly.pdbx_seq_one_letter_code
_entity_poly.pdbx_strand_id
1 'polypeptide(L)'
;MRVTKKRLIIVAVAIIILIIILWFAFGSGEKIPADPASASIIDSNGFGNLTTSGDASVSWTRAIKILRSGEVDSVSQSHKLKVVLIMKNGDKITTTEPSIDEIITQIELCKNTCSQILIATE
;
A
#
# COMPACT_ATOMS: atom_id res chain seq x y z
N MET A 1 -1.21 55.30 -4.17
CA MET A 1 -0.08 54.36 -4.21
C MET A 1 -0.26 53.40 -5.40
N ARG A 2 0.51 53.55 -6.48
CA ARG A 2 0.51 52.56 -7.58
C ARG A 2 1.47 51.45 -7.22
N VAL A 3 0.95 50.33 -6.72
CA VAL A 3 1.72 49.09 -6.62
C VAL A 3 2.08 48.70 -8.06
N THR A 4 3.37 48.69 -8.39
CA THR A 4 3.81 48.27 -9.73
C THR A 4 3.48 46.80 -9.91
N LYS A 5 3.01 46.39 -11.10
CA LYS A 5 2.56 45.01 -11.39
C LYS A 5 3.55 43.92 -10.92
N LYS A 6 4.85 44.23 -10.94
CA LYS A 6 5.93 43.38 -10.42
C LYS A 6 5.82 43.09 -8.92
N ARG A 7 5.45 44.08 -8.10
CA ARG A 7 5.24 43.91 -6.65
C ARG A 7 3.98 43.10 -6.36
N LEU A 8 2.96 43.20 -7.20
CA LEU A 8 1.73 42.41 -7.06
C LEU A 8 2.00 40.90 -7.31
N ILE A 9 2.79 40.58 -8.34
CA ILE A 9 3.16 39.20 -8.69
C ILE A 9 4.00 38.56 -7.58
N ILE A 10 4.99 39.28 -7.04
CA ILE A 10 5.84 38.76 -5.95
C ILE A 10 5.00 38.43 -4.71
N VAL A 11 4.05 39.29 -4.35
CA VAL A 11 3.14 39.04 -3.22
C VAL A 11 2.23 37.84 -3.49
N ALA A 12 1.68 37.71 -4.70
CA ALA A 12 0.84 36.57 -5.06
C ALA A 12 1.60 35.24 -5.02
N VAL A 13 2.83 35.20 -5.52
CA VAL A 13 3.69 34.00 -5.49
C VAL A 13 4.05 33.63 -4.05
N ALA A 14 4.38 34.61 -3.21
CA ALA A 14 4.68 34.36 -1.80
C ALA A 14 3.47 33.76 -1.04
N ILE A 15 2.25 34.24 -1.31
CA ILE A 15 1.02 33.71 -0.71
C ILE A 15 0.77 32.26 -1.14
N ILE A 16 0.94 31.94 -2.43
CA ILE A 16 0.75 30.58 -2.95
C ILE A 16 1.75 29.61 -2.30
N ILE A 17 3.02 30.00 -2.20
CA ILE A 17 4.06 29.19 -1.54
C ILE A 17 3.70 28.96 -0.07
N LEU A 18 3.20 29.99 0.63
CA LEU A 18 2.79 29.89 2.03
C LEU A 18 1.60 28.93 2.21
N ILE A 19 0.64 28.94 1.30
CA ILE A 19 -0.50 28.01 1.30
C ILE A 19 -0.02 26.57 1.07
N ILE A 20 0.93 26.35 0.14
CA ILE A 20 1.51 25.01 -0.10
C ILE A 20 2.25 24.50 1.13
N ILE A 21 3.06 25.34 1.78
CA ILE A 21 3.78 24.98 3.02
C ILE A 21 2.79 24.63 4.14
N LEU A 22 1.69 25.39 4.28
CA LEU A 22 0.65 25.11 5.25
C LEU A 22 -0.09 23.79 4.97
N TRP A 23 -0.33 23.45 3.70
CA TRP A 23 -0.90 22.16 3.31
C TRP A 23 0.02 20.99 3.67
N PHE A 24 1.33 21.13 3.43
CA PHE A 24 2.30 20.10 3.80
C PHE A 24 2.46 19.95 5.32
N ALA A 25 2.36 21.05 6.08
CA ALA A 25 2.43 21.01 7.54
C ALA A 25 1.15 20.49 8.21
N PHE A 26 0.01 20.55 7.51
CA PHE A 26 -1.31 20.11 8.00
C PHE A 26 -1.78 18.83 7.28
N GLY A 27 -0.85 17.94 6.95
CA GLY A 27 -1.17 16.55 6.65
C GLY A 27 -1.64 15.88 7.94
N SER A 28 -2.96 15.76 8.11
CA SER A 28 -3.58 15.07 9.23
C SER A 28 -3.03 13.65 9.35
N GLY A 29 -2.13 13.45 10.32
CA GLY A 29 -1.84 12.13 10.86
C GLY A 29 -3.11 11.63 11.54
N GLU A 30 -3.95 10.94 10.79
CA GLU A 30 -5.07 10.17 11.35
C GLU A 30 -4.45 9.12 12.27
N LYS A 31 -4.53 9.36 13.58
CA LYS A 31 -4.20 8.35 14.59
C LYS A 31 -5.21 7.23 14.40
N ILE A 32 -4.76 6.11 13.86
CA ILE A 32 -5.56 4.87 13.85
C ILE A 32 -5.92 4.58 15.31
N PRO A 33 -7.21 4.60 15.70
CA PRO A 33 -7.59 4.11 17.01
C PRO A 33 -7.24 2.62 17.05
N ALA A 34 -6.38 2.25 17.98
CA ALA A 34 -6.14 0.85 18.29
C ALA A 34 -7.45 0.27 18.83
N ASP A 35 -8.21 -0.39 17.97
CA ASP A 35 -9.38 -1.16 18.38
C ASP A 35 -8.90 -2.39 19.16
N PRO A 36 -9.26 -2.55 20.45
CA PRO A 36 -8.85 -3.68 21.28
C PRO A 36 -9.73 -4.91 21.04
N ALA A 37 -10.01 -5.27 19.78
CA ALA A 37 -10.83 -6.42 19.41
C ALA A 37 -10.08 -7.45 18.53
N SER A 38 -8.77 -7.59 18.72
CA SER A 38 -7.99 -8.71 18.16
C SER A 38 -7.11 -9.39 19.21
N ALA A 39 -7.58 -9.43 20.46
CA ALA A 39 -7.10 -10.40 21.42
C ALA A 39 -7.80 -11.74 21.18
N SER A 40 -6.98 -12.80 21.15
CA SER A 40 -7.29 -14.24 21.20
C SER A 40 -7.58 -14.96 19.86
N ILE A 41 -6.52 -15.44 19.22
CA ILE A 41 -6.12 -16.86 19.34
C ILE A 41 -4.60 -16.87 19.53
N ILE A 42 -4.15 -17.25 20.72
CA ILE A 42 -2.76 -17.64 20.97
C ILE A 42 -2.71 -19.13 20.61
N ASP A 43 -2.12 -19.49 19.47
CA ASP A 43 -1.63 -20.84 19.29
C ASP A 43 -0.30 -20.95 20.06
N SER A 44 -0.39 -21.52 21.25
CA SER A 44 0.77 -21.82 22.07
C SER A 44 1.50 -23.00 21.45
N ASN A 45 2.22 -22.79 20.34
CA ASN A 45 3.32 -23.63 19.85
C ASN A 45 3.92 -23.04 18.56
N GLY A 46 5.09 -22.41 18.69
CA GLY A 46 6.02 -22.26 17.57
C GLY A 46 6.06 -20.87 16.96
N PHE A 47 6.70 -19.94 17.66
CA PHE A 47 7.41 -18.84 17.02
C PHE A 47 8.58 -19.42 16.21
N GLY A 48 8.25 -19.98 15.05
CA GLY A 48 9.20 -20.43 14.06
C GLY A 48 9.86 -19.20 13.46
N ASN A 49 11.02 -18.86 13.99
CA ASN A 49 12.02 -18.13 13.23
C ASN A 49 12.34 -18.96 11.98
N LEU A 50 11.70 -18.67 10.84
CA LEU A 50 12.11 -19.17 9.54
C LEU A 50 12.68 -18.00 8.74
N THR A 51 13.95 -17.73 9.00
CA THR A 51 14.88 -17.43 7.90
C THR A 51 14.87 -18.62 6.95
N THR A 52 14.00 -18.59 5.95
CA THR A 52 14.07 -19.46 4.79
C THR A 52 13.60 -18.63 3.62
N SER A 53 14.54 -18.28 2.73
CA SER A 53 14.26 -17.81 1.37
C SER A 53 13.51 -18.93 0.64
N GLY A 54 12.22 -19.05 0.93
CA GLY A 54 11.29 -20.03 0.41
C GLY A 54 9.92 -19.40 0.38
N ASP A 55 9.23 -19.58 -0.74
CA ASP A 55 7.90 -19.03 -1.01
C ASP A 55 6.97 -19.18 0.21
N ALA A 56 6.57 -18.06 0.82
CA ALA A 56 5.65 -18.08 1.95
C ALA A 56 4.20 -18.17 1.45
N SER A 57 3.50 -19.25 1.78
CA SER A 57 2.06 -19.38 1.46
C SER A 57 1.21 -18.75 2.57
N VAL A 58 0.29 -17.85 2.20
CA VAL A 58 -0.57 -17.11 3.13
C VAL A 58 -2.04 -17.22 2.75
N SER A 59 -2.93 -16.91 3.70
CA SER A 59 -4.37 -16.81 3.40
C SER A 59 -4.67 -15.60 2.52
N TRP A 60 -5.78 -15.68 1.77
CA TRP A 60 -6.27 -14.59 0.93
C TRP A 60 -6.39 -13.26 1.70
N THR A 61 -7.03 -13.28 2.88
CA THR A 61 -7.19 -12.09 3.71
C THR A 61 -5.84 -11.50 4.14
N ARG A 62 -4.83 -12.35 4.42
CA ARG A 62 -3.49 -11.87 4.76
C ARG A 62 -2.79 -11.29 3.54
N ALA A 63 -2.92 -11.91 2.35
CA ALA A 63 -2.39 -11.39 1.10
C ALA A 63 -2.94 -9.99 0.77
N ILE A 64 -4.22 -9.73 1.00
CA ILE A 64 -4.80 -8.39 0.77
C ILE A 64 -4.25 -7.34 1.75
N LYS A 65 -4.01 -7.72 3.01
CA LYS A 65 -3.33 -6.82 3.96
C LYS A 65 -1.90 -6.50 3.50
N ILE A 66 -1.19 -7.49 2.96
CA ILE A 66 0.15 -7.32 2.40
C ILE A 66 0.10 -6.43 1.16
N LEU A 67 -0.81 -6.68 0.22
CA LEU A 67 -1.02 -5.85 -0.97
C LEU A 67 -1.21 -4.38 -0.61
N ARG A 68 -2.08 -4.10 0.36
CA ARG A 68 -2.39 -2.74 0.82
C ARG A 68 -1.30 -2.08 1.67
N SER A 69 -0.23 -2.80 2.01
CA SER A 69 0.92 -2.21 2.72
C SER A 69 1.76 -1.30 1.82
N GLY A 70 1.68 -1.46 0.50
CA GLY A 70 2.53 -0.76 -0.46
C GLY A 70 3.95 -1.33 -0.59
N GLU A 71 4.22 -2.49 0.05
CA GLU A 71 5.52 -3.18 -0.03
C GLU A 71 5.60 -4.20 -1.18
N VAL A 72 4.52 -4.39 -1.92
CA VAL A 72 4.47 -5.26 -3.10
C VAL A 72 5.04 -4.52 -4.32
N ASP A 73 5.90 -5.21 -5.07
CA ASP A 73 6.53 -4.73 -6.30
C ASP A 73 5.80 -5.24 -7.54
N SER A 74 5.50 -6.54 -7.58
CA SER A 74 4.74 -7.15 -8.67
C SER A 74 3.78 -8.23 -8.19
N VAL A 75 2.74 -8.45 -8.98
CA VAL A 75 1.72 -9.48 -8.76
C VAL A 75 1.55 -10.28 -10.04
N SER A 76 1.60 -11.60 -9.91
CA SER A 76 1.23 -12.50 -11.01
C SER A 76 0.05 -13.38 -10.63
N GLN A 77 -0.86 -13.61 -11.58
CA GLN A 77 -2.00 -14.51 -11.43
C GLN A 77 -1.96 -15.56 -12.54
N SER A 78 -2.45 -16.77 -12.23
CA SER A 78 -2.55 -17.88 -13.19
C SER A 78 -3.96 -18.45 -13.22
N HIS A 79 -4.29 -19.18 -14.29
CA HIS A 79 -5.59 -19.87 -14.46
C HIS A 79 -5.98 -20.87 -13.36
N LYS A 80 -5.09 -21.17 -12.40
CA LYS A 80 -5.37 -22.05 -11.24
C LYS A 80 -5.74 -21.26 -9.98
N LEU A 81 -6.15 -19.99 -10.12
CA LEU A 81 -6.40 -19.05 -9.02
C LEU A 81 -5.16 -18.81 -8.15
N LYS A 82 -3.97 -19.21 -8.60
CA LYS A 82 -2.74 -18.99 -7.86
C LYS A 82 -2.27 -17.57 -8.12
N VAL A 83 -2.05 -16.84 -7.03
CA VAL A 83 -1.52 -15.49 -7.02
C VAL A 83 -0.15 -15.51 -6.35
N VAL A 84 0.80 -14.80 -6.95
CA VAL A 84 2.14 -14.60 -6.40
C VAL A 84 2.35 -13.10 -6.24
N LEU A 85 2.71 -12.67 -5.04
CA LEU A 85 3.16 -11.32 -4.75
C LEU A 85 4.67 -11.35 -4.58
N ILE A 86 5.38 -10.56 -5.38
CA ILE A 86 6.79 -10.28 -5.19
C ILE A 86 6.89 -8.97 -4.42
N MET A 87 7.53 -9.01 -3.27
CA MET A 87 7.77 -7.88 -2.40
C MET A 87 8.96 -7.05 -2.92
N LYS A 88 9.02 -5.77 -2.57
CA LYS A 88 10.13 -4.86 -2.95
C LYS A 88 11.50 -5.30 -2.44
N ASN A 89 11.54 -6.10 -1.38
CA ASN A 89 12.76 -6.71 -0.86
C ASN A 89 13.15 -8.02 -1.58
N GLY A 90 12.37 -8.46 -2.58
CA GLY A 90 12.57 -9.70 -3.33
C GLY A 90 11.86 -10.92 -2.75
N ASP A 91 11.20 -10.81 -1.59
CA ASP A 91 10.48 -11.94 -1.00
C ASP A 91 9.28 -12.34 -1.85
N LYS A 92 9.01 -13.64 -1.90
CA LYS A 92 7.89 -14.21 -2.65
C LYS A 92 6.83 -14.76 -1.71
N ILE A 93 5.61 -14.28 -1.92
CA ILE A 93 4.43 -14.67 -1.17
C ILE A 93 3.42 -15.27 -2.14
N THR A 94 2.84 -16.42 -1.79
CA THR A 94 1.83 -17.08 -2.61
C THR A 94 0.50 -17.17 -1.88
N THR A 95 -0.60 -17.05 -2.61
CA THR A 95 -1.96 -17.27 -2.11
C THR A 95 -2.83 -17.86 -3.21
N THR A 96 -4.04 -18.28 -2.86
CA THR A 96 -5.10 -18.63 -3.80
C THR A 96 -6.19 -17.55 -3.73
N GLU A 97 -6.63 -17.04 -4.87
CA GLU A 97 -7.76 -16.11 -4.96
C GLU A 97 -9.10 -16.86 -4.90
N PRO A 98 -10.17 -16.25 -4.34
CA PRO A 98 -11.48 -16.90 -4.21
C PRO A 98 -12.24 -17.00 -5.54
N SER A 99 -11.92 -16.12 -6.48
CA SER A 99 -12.53 -16.00 -7.80
C SER A 99 -11.53 -15.40 -8.77
N ILE A 100 -11.69 -15.71 -10.05
CA ILE A 100 -10.88 -15.18 -11.14
C ILE A 100 -10.88 -13.65 -11.07
N ASP A 101 -9.71 -13.04 -11.26
CA ASP A 101 -9.47 -11.60 -11.32
C ASP A 101 -9.76 -10.82 -10.03
N GLU A 102 -9.99 -11.52 -8.90
CA GLU A 102 -10.20 -10.86 -7.62
C GLU A 102 -8.95 -10.06 -7.20
N ILE A 103 -7.74 -10.57 -7.48
CA ILE A 103 -6.51 -9.82 -7.16
C ILE A 103 -6.41 -8.51 -7.94
N ILE A 104 -6.84 -8.50 -9.20
CA ILE A 104 -6.84 -7.30 -10.05
C ILE A 104 -7.84 -6.30 -9.48
N THR A 105 -9.03 -6.76 -9.11
CA THR A 105 -10.05 -5.94 -8.44
C THR A 105 -9.50 -5.30 -7.16
N GLN A 106 -8.77 -6.04 -6.34
CA GLN A 106 -8.18 -5.51 -5.11
C GLN A 106 -7.05 -4.50 -5.37
N ILE A 107 -6.28 -4.65 -6.45
CA ILE A 107 -5.26 -3.68 -6.89
C ILE A 107 -5.92 -2.37 -7.32
N GLU A 108 -7.00 -2.43 -8.10
CA GLU A 108 -7.75 -1.24 -8.52
C GLU A 108 -8.32 -0.47 -7.32
N LEU A 109 -8.86 -1.18 -6.32
CA LEU A 109 -9.39 -0.59 -5.09
C LEU A 109 -8.29 0.04 -4.20
N CYS A 110 -7.04 -0.39 -4.35
CA CYS A 110 -5.88 0.08 -3.57
C CYS A 110 -5.37 1.46 -4.02
N LYS A 111 -5.77 1.95 -5.20
CA LYS A 111 -5.46 3.30 -5.71
C LYS A 111 -3.95 3.60 -5.70
N ASN A 112 -3.56 4.76 -5.17
CA ASN A 112 -2.18 5.28 -5.19
C ASN A 112 -1.18 4.32 -4.57
N THR A 113 -1.56 3.60 -3.51
CA THR A 113 -0.67 2.65 -2.81
C THR A 113 -0.20 1.52 -3.72
N CYS A 114 -1.04 1.10 -4.67
CA CYS A 114 -0.74 0.01 -5.60
C CYS A 114 -0.44 0.50 -7.03
N SER A 115 -0.30 1.82 -7.23
CA SER A 115 -0.19 2.42 -8.57
C SER A 115 1.05 2.02 -9.36
N GLN A 116 2.07 1.49 -8.68
CA GLN A 116 3.34 1.07 -9.28
C GLN A 116 3.49 -0.45 -9.35
N ILE A 117 2.47 -1.21 -8.95
CA ILE A 117 2.54 -2.67 -8.98
C ILE A 117 2.49 -3.14 -10.44
N LEU A 118 3.49 -3.94 -10.83
CA LEU A 118 3.47 -4.62 -12.13
C LEU A 118 2.54 -5.83 -12.06
N ILE A 119 1.63 -5.95 -13.03
CA ILE A 119 0.66 -7.05 -13.09
C ILE A 119 1.03 -7.96 -14.26
N ALA A 120 1.10 -9.26 -14.00
CA ALA A 120 1.27 -10.30 -15.01
C ALA A 120 0.18 -11.37 -14.89
N THR A 121 -0.27 -11.90 -16.02
CA THR A 121 -1.24 -13.00 -16.10
C THR A 121 -0.68 -14.14 -16.93
N GLU A 122 -0.93 -15.38 -16.50
CA GLU A 122 -0.55 -16.64 -17.18
C GLU A 122 -1.77 -17.54 -17.46
#